data_AF-A0A650CTT0-F1
#
_entry.id   AF-A0A650CTT0-F1
#
_cell.length_a   1.000
_cell.length_b   1.000
_cell.length_c   1.000
_cell.angle_alpha   90.00
_cell.angle_beta   90.00
_cell.angle_gamma   90.00
#
_symmetry.space_group_name_H-M   'P 1'
#
loop_
_entity.id
_entity.type
_entity.pdbx_description
1 polymer ?
#
loop_
_entity_poly.entity_id
_entity_poly.type
_entity_poly.pdbx_seq_one_letter_code
_entity_poly.pdbx_strand_id
1 'polypeptide(L)'
;MKALLYISIILVVIGLILMIAGTITVTYPSEVFSVNGMHEVTGNKISNYFINFFGFAIFLFGAGGLLANYELKRGGMKQNG
;
A
#
# COMPACT_ATOMS: atom_id res chain seq x y z
N MET A 1 8.04 23.55 0.55
CA MET A 1 8.58 22.34 1.22
C MET A 1 7.67 21.74 2.28
N LYS A 2 7.08 22.53 3.20
CA LYS A 2 6.19 21.97 4.25
C LYS A 2 5.01 21.17 3.68
N ALA A 3 4.37 21.67 2.60
CA ALA A 3 3.28 20.96 1.92
C ALA A 3 3.69 19.57 1.40
N LEU A 4 4.85 19.45 0.74
CA LEU A 4 5.35 18.17 0.22
C LEU A 4 5.64 17.18 1.36
N LEU A 5 6.23 17.64 2.47
CA LEU A 5 6.43 16.83 3.67
C LEU A 5 5.08 16.31 4.22
N TYR A 6 4.10 17.20 4.44
CA TYR A 6 2.81 16.82 5.01
C TYR A 6 2.04 15.85 4.10
N ILE A 7 2.00 16.13 2.79
CA ILE A 7 1.36 15.25 1.80
C ILE A 7 2.03 13.86 1.81
N SER A 8 3.37 13.82 1.84
CA SER A 8 4.11 12.56 1.87
C SER A 8 3.84 11.74 3.13
N ILE A 9 3.78 12.38 4.30
CA ILE A 9 3.42 11.71 5.57
C ILE A 9 2.00 11.16 5.50
N ILE A 10 1.04 11.96 5.02
CA ILE A 10 -0.37 11.53 4.89
C ILE A 10 -0.47 10.31 3.98
N LEU A 11 0.24 10.32 2.84
CA LEU A 11 0.26 9.19 1.91
C LEU A 11 0.84 7.92 2.54
N VAL A 12 1.95 8.04 3.29
CA VAL A 12 2.52 6.89 4.03
C VAL A 12 1.49 6.30 5.00
N VAL A 13 0.80 7.14 5.77
CA VAL A 13 -0.20 6.69 6.75
C VAL A 13 -1.40 6.03 6.06
N ILE A 14 -1.94 6.65 5.01
CA ILE A 14 -3.07 6.09 4.24
C ILE A 14 -2.69 4.76 3.60
N GLY A 15 -1.49 4.67 3.00
CA GLY A 15 -1.00 3.43 2.40
C GLY A 15 -0.90 2.29 3.42
N LEU A 16 -0.38 2.57 4.62
CA LEU A 16 -0.34 1.62 5.73
C LEU A 16 -1.72 1.13 6.14
N ILE A 17 -2.69 2.05 6.32
CA ILE A 17 -4.07 1.70 6.68
C ILE A 17 -4.68 0.78 5.63
N LEU A 18 -4.50 1.09 4.35
CA LEU A 18 -5.04 0.29 3.24
C LEU A 18 -4.40 -1.09 3.15
N MET A 19 -3.09 -1.22 3.38
CA MET A 19 -2.43 -2.54 3.41
C MET A 19 -2.92 -3.40 4.58
N ILE A 20 -3.09 -2.81 5.77
CA ILE A 20 -3.61 -3.52 6.94
C ILE A 20 -5.07 -3.95 6.69
N ALA A 21 -5.90 -3.03 6.22
CA ALA A 21 -7.31 -3.30 5.94
C ALA A 21 -7.49 -4.35 4.84
N GLY A 22 -6.74 -4.25 3.73
CA GLY A 22 -6.80 -5.19 2.61
C GLY A 22 -6.52 -6.63 3.01
N THR A 23 -5.58 -6.83 3.95
CA THR A 23 -5.26 -8.16 4.49
C THR A 23 -6.42 -8.79 5.27
N ILE A 24 -7.24 -7.96 5.94
CA ILE A 24 -8.24 -8.43 6.91
C ILE A 24 -9.61 -8.61 6.25
N THR A 25 -10.02 -7.70 5.37
CA THR A 25 -11.45 -7.55 5.01
C THR A 25 -11.83 -8.14 3.66
N VAL A 26 -10.89 -8.23 2.71
CA VAL A 26 -11.24 -8.62 1.34
C VAL A 26 -10.65 -9.97 1.02
N THR A 27 -11.52 -10.97 1.05
CA THR A 27 -11.19 -12.35 0.77
C THR A 27 -12.22 -12.93 -0.18
N TYR A 28 -11.79 -13.73 -1.13
CA TYR A 28 -12.68 -14.45 -2.05
C TYR A 28 -12.87 -15.88 -1.55
N PRO A 29 -14.05 -16.48 -1.71
CA PRO A 29 -14.20 -17.90 -1.46
C PRO A 29 -13.31 -18.70 -2.42
N SER A 30 -12.62 -19.71 -1.90
CA SER A 30 -11.82 -20.63 -2.69
C SER A 30 -12.71 -21.70 -3.27
N GLU A 31 -12.67 -21.85 -4.58
CA GLU A 31 -13.34 -22.94 -5.29
C GLU A 31 -12.36 -24.13 -5.42
N VAL A 32 -12.86 -25.35 -5.21
CA VAL A 32 -12.08 -26.57 -5.38
C VAL A 32 -12.78 -27.46 -6.40
N PHE A 33 -12.02 -27.95 -7.38
CA PHE A 33 -12.50 -28.92 -8.36
C PHE A 33 -12.45 -30.33 -7.78
N SER A 34 -13.58 -31.04 -7.75
CA SER A 34 -13.61 -32.49 -7.53
C SER A 34 -14.34 -33.20 -8.67
N VAL A 35 -14.35 -34.54 -8.60
CA VAL A 35 -14.92 -35.44 -9.63
C VAL A 35 -16.40 -35.12 -9.95
N ASN A 36 -17.13 -34.49 -9.03
CA ASN A 36 -18.55 -34.12 -9.18
C ASN A 36 -18.79 -32.63 -9.49
N GLY A 37 -17.76 -31.89 -9.90
CA GLY A 37 -17.88 -30.49 -10.30
C GLY A 37 -17.23 -29.49 -9.33
N MET A 38 -17.51 -28.21 -9.56
CA MET A 38 -16.95 -27.09 -8.81
C MET A 38 -17.84 -26.76 -7.61
N HIS A 39 -17.27 -26.74 -6.41
CA HIS A 39 -18.00 -26.38 -5.20
C HIS A 39 -17.19 -25.39 -4.36
N GLU A 40 -17.92 -24.47 -3.72
CA GLU A 40 -17.37 -23.46 -2.82
C GLU A 40 -16.97 -24.13 -1.50
N VAL A 41 -15.72 -23.95 -1.07
CA VAL A 41 -15.27 -24.50 0.22
C VAL A 41 -15.47 -23.45 1.31
N THR A 42 -16.50 -23.65 2.14
CA THR A 42 -16.81 -22.75 3.25
C THR A 42 -15.63 -22.65 4.21
N GLY A 43 -15.08 -21.45 4.40
CA GLY A 43 -13.95 -21.19 5.30
C GLY A 43 -12.57 -21.21 4.64
N ASN A 44 -12.45 -21.72 3.41
CA ASN A 44 -11.24 -21.56 2.61
C ASN A 44 -11.37 -20.27 1.80
N LYS A 45 -10.75 -19.18 2.28
CA LYS A 45 -10.79 -17.89 1.60
C LYS A 45 -9.40 -17.48 1.12
N ILE A 46 -9.32 -16.95 -0.09
CA ILE A 46 -8.09 -16.45 -0.70
C ILE A 46 -8.00 -14.93 -0.42
N SER A 47 -6.86 -14.45 0.05
CA SER A 47 -6.64 -13.01 0.23
C SER A 47 -6.75 -12.26 -1.10
N ASN A 48 -7.52 -11.18 -1.10
CA ASN A 48 -7.57 -10.25 -2.23
C ASN A 48 -6.43 -9.24 -2.12
N TYR A 49 -5.37 -9.47 -2.89
CA TYR A 49 -4.19 -8.61 -2.88
C TYR A 49 -4.39 -7.25 -3.57
N PHE A 50 -5.54 -6.98 -4.19
CA PHE A 50 -5.76 -5.73 -4.93
C PHE A 50 -5.67 -4.50 -4.02
N ILE A 51 -6.35 -4.52 -2.86
CA ILE A 51 -6.31 -3.40 -1.91
C ILE A 51 -4.92 -3.27 -1.29
N ASN A 52 -4.25 -4.38 -1.01
CA ASN A 52 -2.87 -4.38 -0.55
C ASN A 52 -1.93 -3.73 -1.59
N PHE A 53 -2.11 -4.04 -2.87
CA PHE A 53 -1.34 -3.43 -3.96
C PHE A 53 -1.57 -1.92 -4.05
N PHE A 54 -2.81 -1.45 -3.98
CA PHE A 54 -3.12 -0.02 -3.93
C PHE A 54 -2.52 0.66 -2.71
N GLY A 55 -2.66 0.05 -1.53
CA GLY A 55 -2.07 0.55 -0.30
C GLY A 55 -0.54 0.64 -0.39
N PHE A 56 0.10 -0.37 -0.98
CA PHE A 56 1.55 -0.39 -1.19
C PHE A 56 2.00 0.69 -2.17
N ALA A 57 1.28 0.89 -3.28
CA ALA A 57 1.60 1.94 -4.24
C ALA A 57 1.51 3.34 -3.61
N ILE A 58 0.46 3.60 -2.84
CA ILE A 58 0.28 4.86 -2.10
C ILE A 58 1.39 5.05 -1.06
N PHE A 59 1.73 3.99 -0.33
CA PHE A 59 2.83 4.00 0.64
C PHE A 59 4.17 4.34 -0.01
N LEU A 60 4.51 3.68 -1.13
CA LEU A 60 5.74 3.93 -1.87
C LEU A 60 5.81 5.36 -2.42
N PHE A 61 4.69 5.89 -2.90
CA PHE A 61 4.62 7.27 -3.35
C PHE A 61 4.89 8.26 -2.20
N GLY A 62 4.31 8.01 -1.03
CA GLY A 62 4.60 8.79 0.19
C GLY A 62 6.07 8.68 0.63
N ALA A 63 6.63 7.47 0.65
CA ALA A 63 8.04 7.25 1.01
C ALA A 63 9.00 7.93 0.03
N GLY A 64 8.73 7.84 -1.28
CA GLY A 64 9.49 8.54 -2.32
C GLY A 64 9.42 10.07 -2.14
N GLY A 65 8.24 10.61 -1.78
CA GLY A 65 8.09 12.02 -1.46
C GLY A 65 8.91 12.46 -0.25
N LEU A 66 9.02 11.63 0.79
CA LEU A 66 9.88 11.90 1.95
C LEU A 66 11.36 11.91 1.57
N LEU A 67 11.80 10.95 0.76
CA LEU A 67 13.16 10.89 0.24
C LEU A 67 13.48 12.13 -0.62
N ALA A 68 12.59 12.51 -1.54
CA ALA A 68 12.75 13.71 -2.35
C ALA A 68 12.84 14.98 -1.48
N ASN A 69 12.03 15.09 -0.43
CA ASN A 69 12.11 16.21 0.51
C ASN A 69 13.45 16.26 1.26
N TYR A 70 13.98 15.09 1.65
CA TYR A 70 15.29 14.98 2.30
C TYR A 70 16.41 15.42 1.35
N GLU A 71 16.39 14.95 0.10
CA GLU A 71 17.36 15.33 -0.92
C GLU A 71 17.31 16.82 -1.24
N LEU A 72 16.12 17.42 -1.39
CA LEU A 72 15.98 18.86 -1.62
C LEU A 72 16.55 19.70 -0.48
N LYS A 73 16.35 19.28 0.77
CA LYS A 73 16.96 19.94 1.93
C LYS A 73 18.49 19.78 1.95
N ARG A 74 19.01 18.63 1.52
CA ARG A 74 20.45 18.36 1.43
C ARG A 74 21.11 19.13 0.28
N GLY A 75 20.45 19.23 -0.86
CA GLY A 75 20.90 19.96 -2.05
C GLY A 75 20.88 21.47 -1.84
N GLY A 76 19.85 22.01 -1.18
CA GLY A 76 19.79 23.43 -0.82
C GLY A 76 20.89 23.88 0.15
N MET A 77 21.45 22.97 0.96
CA MET A 77 22.62 23.25 1.80
C MET A 77 23.93 23.31 1.01
N LYS A 78 24.03 22.65 -0.15
CA LYS A 78 25.26 22.66 -0.99
C LYS A 78 25.38 23.87 -1.90
N GLN A 79 24.29 24.61 -2.13
CA GLN A 79 24.29 25.76 -3.04
C GLN A 79 24.62 27.10 -2.35
N ASN A 80 24.64 27.11 -1.01
CA ASN A 80 24.92 28.29 -0.17
C ASN A 80 26.28 28.23 0.55
N GLY A 81 27.22 27.39 0.09
CA GLY A 81 28.61 27.36 0.55
C GLY A 81 29.54 27.50 -0.64
#